data_AF-A0A3E0KNR3-F1
#
_entry.id   AF-A0A3E0KNR3-F1
#
_cell.length_a   1.000
_cell.length_b   1.000
_cell.length_c   1.000
_cell.angle_alpha   90.00
_cell.angle_beta   90.00
_cell.angle_gamma   90.00
#
_symmetry.space_group_name_H-M   'P 1'
#
loop_
_entity.id
_entity.type
_entity.pdbx_description
1 polymer ?
#
loop_
_entity_poly.entity_id
_entity_poly.type
_entity_poly.pdbx_seq_one_letter_code
_entity_poly.pdbx_strand_id
1 'polypeptide(L)'
;MADGERIAIACVQAKVSLADYLTAERFRGLVDRLMSQAASAMPDDVPRLVVFPEDFASGCIFAGEADTLPEGGGLRAAVAALVRRHFAGVMAQRLKHRVGWVRALALHRASAVAELYFDTFA
;
A
#
# COMPACT_ATOMS: atom_id res chain seq x y z
N MET A 1 -16.94 5.03 32.43
CA MET A 1 -17.55 5.71 31.28
C MET A 1 -16.41 6.37 30.54
N ALA A 2 -16.22 6.06 29.25
CA ALA A 2 -15.19 6.74 28.46
C ALA A 2 -15.41 8.26 28.55
N ASP A 3 -14.34 8.99 28.82
CA ASP A 3 -14.38 10.45 28.86
C ASP A 3 -14.67 10.96 27.44
N GLY A 4 -15.92 11.37 27.19
CA GLY A 4 -16.42 11.71 25.85
C GLY A 4 -15.74 12.92 25.21
N GLU A 5 -14.84 13.59 25.93
CA GLU A 5 -14.07 14.76 25.47
C GLU A 5 -12.67 14.40 24.96
N ARG A 6 -12.22 13.14 25.08
CA ARG A 6 -10.85 12.74 24.71
C ARG A 6 -10.82 11.61 23.68
N ILE A 7 -9.85 11.71 22.76
CA ILE A 7 -9.54 10.70 21.75
C ILE A 7 -8.02 10.49 21.76
N ALA A 8 -7.58 9.23 21.71
CA ALA A 8 -6.18 8.90 21.50
C ALA A 8 -5.87 8.79 20.00
N ILE A 9 -4.83 9.49 19.54
CA ILE A 9 -4.43 9.49 18.13
C ILE A 9 -2.99 9.01 18.02
N ALA A 10 -2.74 8.02 17.14
CA ALA A 10 -1.41 7.56 16.79
C ALA A 10 -1.12 7.81 15.30
N CYS A 11 -0.12 8.64 15.02
CA CYS A 11 0.37 8.87 13.66
C CYS A 11 1.52 7.89 13.37
N VAL A 12 1.32 7.01 12.41
CA VAL A 12 2.31 5.99 12.04
C VAL A 12 3.37 6.61 11.15
N GLN A 13 4.64 6.46 11.52
CA GLN A 13 5.78 6.69 10.64
C GLN A 13 6.40 5.35 10.24
N ALA A 14 5.90 4.75 9.18
CA ALA A 14 6.31 3.41 8.75
C ALA A 14 7.61 3.44 7.93
N LYS A 15 8.57 2.60 8.31
CA LYS A 15 9.67 2.21 7.42
C LYS A 15 9.24 0.94 6.68
N VAL A 16 9.14 1.03 5.37
CA VAL A 16 8.62 -0.04 4.50
C VAL A 16 9.62 -0.41 3.43
N SER A 17 9.47 -1.62 2.91
CA SER A 17 10.26 -2.19 1.83
C SER A 17 9.34 -2.76 0.76
N LEU A 18 9.88 -3.02 -0.43
CA LEU A 18 9.13 -3.67 -1.50
C LEU A 18 8.60 -5.05 -1.08
N ALA A 19 9.37 -5.78 -0.25
CA ALA A 19 9.00 -7.09 0.25
C ALA A 19 7.68 -7.07 1.02
N ASP A 20 7.37 -5.99 1.72
CA ASP A 20 6.14 -5.86 2.51
C ASP A 20 4.87 -5.83 1.63
N TYR A 21 4.99 -5.59 0.33
CA TYR A 21 3.84 -5.44 -0.58
C TYR A 21 3.72 -6.55 -1.63
N LEU A 22 4.60 -7.56 -1.61
CA LEU A 22 4.63 -8.58 -2.68
C LEU A 22 3.45 -9.53 -2.65
N THR A 23 2.82 -9.71 -1.49
CA THR A 23 1.64 -10.55 -1.33
C THR A 23 0.65 -9.88 -0.38
N ALA A 24 -0.62 -10.29 -0.45
CA ALA A 24 -1.65 -9.79 0.43
C ALA A 24 -1.32 -10.06 1.91
N GLU A 25 -0.78 -11.24 2.20
CA GLU A 25 -0.41 -11.67 3.55
C GLU A 25 0.71 -10.81 4.12
N ARG A 26 1.69 -10.43 3.29
CA ARG A 26 2.79 -9.55 3.73
C ARG A 26 2.29 -8.14 4.04
N PHE A 27 1.40 -7.61 3.20
CA PHE A 27 0.84 -6.29 3.43
C PHE A 27 -0.05 -6.27 4.68
N ARG A 28 -0.93 -7.27 4.85
CA ARG A 28 -1.73 -7.43 6.07
C ARG A 28 -0.85 -7.57 7.31
N GLY A 29 0.18 -8.41 7.26
CA GLY A 29 1.13 -8.56 8.37
C GLY A 29 1.88 -7.27 8.73
N LEU A 30 2.21 -6.42 7.74
CA LEU A 30 2.75 -5.08 7.98
C LEU A 30 1.72 -4.21 8.72
N VAL A 31 0.47 -4.18 8.26
CA VAL A 31 -0.62 -3.39 8.87
C VAL A 31 -0.90 -3.86 10.29
N ASP A 32 -1.09 -5.16 10.52
CA ASP A 32 -1.37 -5.75 11.83
C ASP A 32 -0.28 -5.41 12.84
N ARG A 33 0.99 -5.49 12.42
CA ARG A 33 2.13 -5.12 13.26
C ARG A 33 2.09 -3.65 13.64
N LEU A 34 1.83 -2.74 12.68
CA LEU A 34 1.77 -1.30 12.94
C LEU A 34 0.56 -0.93 13.81
N MET A 35 -0.59 -1.55 13.56
CA MET A 35 -1.81 -1.37 14.37
C MET A 35 -1.60 -1.85 15.81
N SER A 36 -0.96 -3.01 16.01
CA SER A 36 -0.63 -3.53 17.34
C SER A 36 0.33 -2.61 18.09
N GLN A 37 1.35 -2.10 17.41
CA GLN A 37 2.27 -1.12 17.98
C GLN A 37 1.55 0.17 18.39
N ALA A 38 0.71 0.72 17.51
CA ALA A 38 -0.07 1.90 17.81
C ALA A 38 -1.03 1.68 19.00
N ALA A 39 -1.75 0.55 19.01
CA ALA A 39 -2.69 0.20 20.07
C ALA A 39 -2.00 0.04 21.44
N SER A 40 -0.79 -0.52 21.48
CA SER A 40 -0.01 -0.67 22.72
C SER A 40 0.47 0.67 23.31
N ALA A 41 0.57 1.71 22.49
CA ALA A 41 1.00 3.04 22.89
C ALA A 41 -0.17 3.97 23.28
N MET A 42 -1.42 3.52 23.13
CA MET A 42 -2.61 4.31 23.39
C MET A 42 -3.38 3.80 24.62
N PRO A 43 -4.07 4.68 25.38
CA PRO A 43 -5.00 4.27 26.44
C PRO A 43 -6.22 3.53 25.88
N ASP A 44 -6.73 2.50 26.56
CA ASP A 44 -7.85 1.63 26.13
C ASP A 44 -9.23 2.10 26.61
N ASP A 45 -9.28 3.11 27.47
CA ASP A 45 -10.49 3.68 28.06
C ASP A 45 -11.11 4.84 27.25
N VAL A 46 -10.48 5.21 26.13
CA VAL A 46 -10.94 6.26 25.21
C VAL A 46 -10.95 5.77 23.75
N PRO A 47 -11.77 6.37 22.87
CA PRO A 47 -11.71 6.10 21.44
C PRO A 47 -10.30 6.29 20.87
N ARG A 48 -9.90 5.40 19.95
CA ARG A 48 -8.58 5.38 19.33
C ARG A 48 -8.67 5.62 17.83
N LEU A 49 -7.77 6.45 17.29
CA LEU A 49 -7.59 6.69 15.87
C LEU A 49 -6.13 6.44 15.48
N VAL A 50 -5.91 5.59 14.49
CA VAL A 50 -4.59 5.36 13.89
C VAL A 50 -4.56 5.98 12.50
N VAL A 51 -3.54 6.78 12.21
CA VAL A 51 -3.37 7.48 10.94
C VAL A 51 -2.10 7.00 10.26
N PHE A 52 -2.22 6.53 9.01
CA PHE A 52 -1.09 6.11 8.19
C PHE A 52 -0.58 7.26 7.29
N PRO A 53 0.68 7.23 6.85
CA PRO A 53 1.21 8.21 5.89
C PRO A 53 0.46 8.19 4.56
N GLU A 54 0.51 9.33 3.86
CA GLU A 54 0.17 9.37 2.42
C GLU A 54 1.01 8.35 1.64
N ASP A 55 0.40 7.76 0.61
CA ASP A 55 1.03 6.73 -0.23
C ASP A 55 1.48 5.44 0.48
N PHE A 56 1.10 5.23 1.75
CA PHE A 56 1.45 4.01 2.49
C PHE A 56 1.06 2.73 1.74
N ALA A 57 -0.13 2.70 1.12
CA ALA A 57 -0.59 1.54 0.36
C ALA A 57 -0.11 1.52 -1.10
N SER A 58 0.58 2.54 -1.60
CA SER A 58 0.97 2.64 -3.02
C SER A 58 1.92 1.53 -3.46
N GLY A 59 2.64 0.90 -2.52
CA GLY A 59 3.43 -0.31 -2.75
C GLY A 59 2.60 -1.54 -3.18
N CYS A 60 1.29 -1.58 -2.88
CA CYS A 60 0.40 -2.69 -3.28
C CYS A 60 0.33 -2.89 -4.80
N ILE A 61 0.78 -1.91 -5.60
CA ILE A 61 0.93 -2.07 -7.05
C ILE A 61 1.81 -3.26 -7.44
N PHE A 62 2.69 -3.72 -6.53
CA PHE A 62 3.60 -4.86 -6.71
C PHE A 62 3.05 -6.20 -6.21
N ALA A 63 1.85 -6.22 -5.61
CA ALA A 63 1.26 -7.45 -5.10
C ALA A 63 1.07 -8.49 -6.23
N GLY A 64 1.55 -9.71 -6.02
CA GLY A 64 1.49 -10.80 -7.01
C GLY A 64 2.49 -10.70 -8.15
N GLU A 65 3.44 -9.76 -8.10
CA GLU A 65 4.41 -9.50 -9.19
C GLU A 65 5.85 -9.86 -8.82
N ALA A 66 6.05 -10.66 -7.76
CA ALA A 66 7.37 -10.99 -7.22
C ALA A 66 8.32 -11.62 -8.26
N ASP A 67 7.78 -12.46 -9.15
CA ASP A 67 8.49 -13.13 -10.24
C ASP A 67 9.05 -12.17 -11.30
N THR A 68 8.57 -10.93 -11.31
CA THR A 68 8.90 -9.91 -12.32
C THR A 68 9.95 -8.94 -11.80
N LEU A 69 10.24 -8.98 -10.51
CA LEU A 69 11.13 -8.02 -9.87
C LEU A 69 12.60 -8.40 -10.10
N PRO A 70 13.42 -7.48 -10.61
CA PRO A 70 14.84 -7.75 -10.81
C PRO A 70 15.55 -7.87 -9.47
N GLU A 71 16.37 -8.91 -9.31
CA GLU A 71 17.24 -9.06 -8.14
C GLU A 71 18.18 -7.86 -8.00
N GLY A 72 18.31 -7.34 -6.77
CA GLY A 72 19.16 -6.17 -6.47
C GLY A 72 18.68 -4.85 -7.09
N GLY A 73 17.53 -4.82 -7.76
CA GLY A 73 16.96 -3.63 -8.38
C GLY A 73 16.23 -2.73 -7.37
N GLY A 74 16.46 -1.42 -7.46
CA GLY A 74 15.68 -0.42 -6.70
C GLY A 74 14.26 -0.23 -7.25
N LEU A 75 13.47 0.61 -6.59
CA LEU A 75 12.07 0.91 -6.94
C LEU A 75 11.88 1.26 -8.44
N ARG A 76 12.79 2.05 -9.02
CA ARG A 76 12.74 2.41 -10.43
C ARG A 76 12.81 1.19 -11.36
N ALA A 77 13.66 0.23 -11.03
CA ALA A 77 13.82 -1.00 -11.80
C ALA A 77 12.58 -1.90 -11.66
N ALA A 78 12.04 -2.01 -10.45
CA ALA A 78 10.77 -2.70 -10.18
C ALA A 78 9.62 -2.12 -11.01
N VAL A 79 9.40 -0.79 -10.97
CA VAL A 79 8.36 -0.13 -11.77
C VAL A 79 8.56 -0.36 -13.26
N ALA A 80 9.80 -0.26 -13.76
CA ALA A 80 10.09 -0.50 -15.17
C ALA A 80 9.79 -1.95 -15.59
N ALA A 81 10.06 -2.93 -14.72
CA ALA A 81 9.75 -4.33 -14.98
C ALA A 81 8.23 -4.57 -15.04
N LEU A 82 7.47 -3.98 -14.10
CA LEU A 82 6.00 -4.05 -14.12
C LEU A 82 5.41 -3.40 -15.37
N VAL A 83 5.93 -2.24 -15.81
CA VAL A 83 5.48 -1.60 -17.05
C VAL A 83 5.70 -2.52 -18.26
N ARG A 84 6.83 -3.24 -18.32
CA ARG A 84 7.10 -4.18 -19.43
C ARG A 84 6.16 -5.39 -19.38
N ARG A 85 5.93 -5.97 -18.20
CA ARG A 85 5.02 -7.10 -18.03
C ARG A 85 3.58 -6.76 -18.42
N HIS A 86 3.10 -5.61 -17.97
CA HIS A 86 1.73 -5.15 -18.22
C HIS A 86 1.62 -4.25 -19.45
N PHE A 87 2.59 -4.29 -20.38
CA PHE A 87 2.76 -3.28 -21.42
C PHE A 87 1.49 -2.98 -22.21
N ALA A 88 0.75 -4.02 -22.64
CA ALA A 88 -0.48 -3.85 -23.40
C ALA A 88 -1.55 -3.06 -22.62
N GLY A 89 -1.80 -3.46 -21.35
CA GLY A 89 -2.77 -2.79 -20.49
C GLY A 89 -2.33 -1.37 -20.10
N VAL A 90 -1.04 -1.20 -19.77
CA VAL A 90 -0.46 0.12 -19.50
C VAL A 90 -0.58 1.05 -20.71
N MET A 91 -0.30 0.56 -21.92
CA MET A 91 -0.43 1.36 -23.14
C MET A 91 -1.88 1.79 -23.39
N ALA A 92 -2.85 0.89 -23.19
CA ALA A 92 -4.26 1.20 -23.31
C ALA A 92 -4.67 2.34 -22.35
N GLN A 93 -4.24 2.28 -21.09
CA GLN A 93 -4.48 3.36 -20.12
C GLN A 93 -3.80 4.66 -20.52
N ARG A 94 -2.58 4.56 -21.06
CA ARG A 94 -1.79 5.71 -21.50
C ARG A 94 -2.47 6.46 -22.65
N LEU A 95 -3.00 5.74 -23.63
CA LEU A 95 -3.73 6.33 -24.77
C LEU A 95 -5.08 6.91 -24.34
N LYS A 96 -5.83 6.17 -23.51
CA LYS A 96 -7.15 6.58 -23.01
C LYS A 96 -7.08 7.85 -22.16
N HIS A 97 -6.10 7.92 -21.24
CA HIS A 97 -6.01 8.99 -20.24
C HIS A 97 -4.94 10.03 -20.54
N ARG A 98 -4.10 9.84 -21.58
CA ARG A 98 -3.00 10.75 -21.97
C ARG A 98 -2.01 11.05 -20.84
N VAL A 99 -1.66 10.03 -20.06
CA VAL A 99 -0.77 10.16 -18.88
C VAL A 99 0.62 9.55 -19.13
N GLY A 100 1.54 9.78 -18.18
CA GLY A 100 2.86 9.11 -18.17
C GLY A 100 2.79 7.63 -17.76
N TRP A 101 3.89 6.91 -17.95
CA TRP A 101 3.98 5.45 -17.72
C TRP A 101 3.59 4.99 -16.31
N VAL A 102 4.08 5.66 -15.27
CA VAL A 102 3.81 5.29 -13.88
C VAL A 102 2.32 5.44 -13.55
N ARG A 103 1.71 6.55 -13.97
CA ARG A 103 0.27 6.79 -13.80
C ARG A 103 -0.57 5.77 -14.58
N ALA A 104 -0.16 5.46 -15.80
CA ALA A 104 -0.82 4.44 -16.61
C ALA A 104 -0.73 3.04 -15.96
N LEU A 105 0.41 2.70 -15.35
CA LEU A 105 0.55 1.47 -14.56
C LEU A 105 -0.37 1.47 -13.34
N ALA A 106 -0.43 2.57 -12.58
CA ALA A 106 -1.33 2.68 -11.44
C ALA A 106 -2.79 2.52 -11.85
N LEU A 107 -3.22 3.15 -12.96
CA LEU A 107 -4.57 2.99 -13.51
C LEU A 107 -4.85 1.55 -13.96
N HIS A 108 -3.88 0.89 -14.60
CA HIS A 108 -4.00 -0.51 -15.02
C HIS A 108 -4.18 -1.45 -13.82
N ARG A 109 -3.50 -1.15 -12.72
CA ARG A 109 -3.49 -1.96 -11.49
C ARG A 109 -4.54 -1.57 -10.46
N ALA A 110 -5.29 -0.50 -10.70
CA ALA A 110 -6.13 0.16 -9.69
C ALA A 110 -7.13 -0.81 -9.04
N SER A 111 -7.77 -1.69 -9.82
CA SER A 111 -8.75 -2.64 -9.26
C SER A 111 -8.11 -3.62 -8.28
N ALA A 112 -6.98 -4.22 -8.63
CA ALA A 112 -6.28 -5.17 -7.77
C ALA A 112 -5.73 -4.50 -6.51
N VAL A 113 -5.25 -3.26 -6.64
CA VAL A 113 -4.79 -2.46 -5.49
C VAL A 113 -5.95 -2.10 -4.58
N ALA A 114 -7.10 -1.69 -5.14
CA ALA A 114 -8.29 -1.35 -4.37
C ALA A 114 -8.83 -2.57 -3.60
N GLU A 115 -8.91 -3.73 -4.24
CA GLU A 115 -9.32 -4.98 -3.60
C GLU A 115 -8.42 -5.30 -2.40
N LEU A 116 -7.09 -5.31 -2.58
CA LEU A 116 -6.16 -5.54 -1.49
C LEU A 116 -6.29 -4.48 -0.37
N TYR A 117 -6.47 -3.21 -0.73
CA TYR A 117 -6.62 -2.13 0.24
C TYR A 117 -7.89 -2.30 1.08
N PHE A 118 -9.04 -2.48 0.44
CA PHE A 118 -10.31 -2.65 1.15
C PHE A 118 -10.34 -3.95 1.95
N ASP A 119 -9.81 -5.05 1.43
CA ASP A 119 -9.70 -6.31 2.18
C ASP A 119 -8.81 -6.20 3.42
N THR A 120 -7.91 -5.22 3.48
CA THR A 120 -6.98 -5.05 4.61
C THR A 120 -7.53 -4.09 5.67
N PHE A 121 -8.34 -3.11 5.27
CA PHE A 121 -8.79 -2.02 6.16
C PHE A 121 -10.30 -1.97 6.41
N ALA A 122 -11.12 -2.74 5.67
CA ALA A 122 -12.57 -2.87 5.90
C ALA A 122 -12.87 -3.90 7.00
#